data_AF-A0A556TTC9-F1
#
_entry.id   AF-A0A556TTC9-F1
#
_cell.length_a   1.000
_cell.length_b   1.000
_cell.length_c   1.000
_cell.angle_alpha   90.00
_cell.angle_beta   90.00
_cell.angle_gamma   90.00
#
_symmetry.space_group_name_H-M   'P 1'
#
loop_
_entity.id
_entity.type
_entity.pdbx_description
1 polymer ?
#
loop_
_entity_poly.entity_id
_entity_poly.type
_entity_poly.pdbx_seq_one_letter_code
_entity_poly.pdbx_strand_id
1 'polypeptide(L)'
;MNPDLRRERENATFETEILTNILDGSAEKTKRRREIESLVINDPDFQHEDLNFLSRSERYDAAVKKSVQMFSKIRDYGISDPEEIYSYKRVAKRAPHEAFGLHYVMFMPTLSNLCTPEQRDKWLPLASSFKVVGTYAQTELGHARFMVADLALDPRGPKCVHNGRSEPLDLHLGMFLTTLLNQASPNQLDTFFTPAWNLEIIGTYAQTELGHGVVVGDIGPKFGFDEVDNGFLKLDNIRIPRENMLMKYSKVQPDGTYVKPPSDKLTYGTMVFIRAMIVGESAIALSKSCTIAIRYSAVRHQSELRAGEPEPQIMDYQAQQYKLFPLLATAYAFTFVGQYMKNTYNRITGDINQGDFSQLPEVRG
;
A
#
# COMPACT_ATOMS: atom_id res chain seq x y z
N MET A 1 -2.29 9.50 -34.53
CA MET A 1 -0.93 9.08 -34.10
C MET A 1 0.08 9.89 -34.89
N ASN A 2 1.14 10.38 -34.24
CA ASN A 2 2.25 11.09 -34.90
C ASN A 2 2.91 10.18 -35.99
N PRO A 3 3.23 10.71 -37.19
CA PRO A 3 3.87 9.94 -38.27
C PRO A 3 5.19 9.25 -37.91
N ASP A 4 6.06 9.86 -37.11
CA ASP A 4 7.33 9.28 -36.70
C ASP A 4 7.13 8.02 -35.85
N LEU A 5 6.22 8.08 -34.87
CA LEU A 5 5.85 6.90 -34.08
C LEU A 5 5.17 5.81 -34.91
N ARG A 6 4.49 6.18 -36.00
CA ARG A 6 3.92 5.19 -36.93
C ARG A 6 5.06 4.47 -37.66
N ARG A 7 6.01 5.21 -38.23
CA ARG A 7 7.20 4.67 -38.90
C ARG A 7 7.98 3.73 -37.98
N GLU A 8 8.25 4.13 -36.74
CA GLU A 8 8.95 3.27 -35.77
C GLU A 8 8.20 1.96 -35.46
N ARG A 9 6.85 1.99 -35.44
CA ARG A 9 6.03 0.80 -35.20
C ARG A 9 6.01 -0.14 -36.42
N GLU A 10 6.02 0.42 -37.62
CA GLU A 10 6.08 -0.34 -38.87
C GLU A 10 7.43 -1.04 -39.06
N ASN A 11 8.50 -0.46 -38.49
CA ASN A 11 9.85 -1.05 -38.49
C ASN A 11 10.04 -2.21 -37.50
N ALA A 12 9.02 -2.56 -36.70
CA ALA A 12 9.13 -3.64 -35.73
C ALA A 12 9.36 -5.00 -36.41
N THR A 13 10.39 -5.73 -35.97
CA THR A 13 10.77 -7.05 -36.52
C THR A 13 10.11 -8.23 -35.81
N PHE A 14 9.19 -7.96 -34.88
CA PHE A 14 8.48 -8.95 -34.08
C PHE A 14 7.07 -8.47 -33.74
N GLU A 15 6.19 -9.40 -33.39
CA GLU A 15 4.83 -9.08 -32.96
C GLU A 15 4.78 -8.64 -31.49
N THR A 16 4.34 -7.41 -31.25
CA THR A 16 4.27 -6.82 -29.91
C THR A 16 3.26 -7.51 -29.01
N GLU A 17 2.22 -8.13 -29.58
CA GLU A 17 1.20 -8.87 -28.83
C GLU A 17 1.79 -10.15 -28.22
N ILE A 18 2.62 -10.89 -28.97
CA ILE A 18 3.32 -12.07 -28.46
C ILE A 18 4.21 -11.69 -27.28
N LEU A 19 4.98 -10.60 -27.41
CA LEU A 19 5.82 -10.12 -26.32
C LEU A 19 5.01 -9.72 -25.09
N THR A 20 3.86 -9.07 -25.28
CA THR A 20 2.96 -8.70 -24.18
C THR A 20 2.45 -9.94 -23.45
N ASN A 21 2.06 -10.98 -24.19
CA ASN A 21 1.60 -12.25 -23.62
C ASN A 21 2.71 -12.95 -22.83
N ILE A 22 3.97 -12.88 -23.27
CA ILE A 22 5.11 -13.41 -22.52
C ILE A 22 5.30 -12.65 -21.20
N LEU A 23 5.20 -11.33 -21.22
CA LEU A 23 5.38 -10.50 -20.02
C LEU A 23 4.27 -10.70 -18.98
N ASP A 24 3.03 -10.90 -19.43
CA ASP A 24 1.89 -11.19 -18.55
C ASP A 24 1.80 -12.69 -18.19
N GLY A 25 2.56 -13.55 -18.88
CA GLY A 25 2.66 -14.99 -18.67
C GLY A 25 1.72 -15.84 -19.53
N SER A 26 0.63 -15.27 -20.07
CA SER A 26 -0.21 -15.90 -21.09
C SER A 26 -1.11 -14.89 -21.81
N ALA A 27 -1.70 -15.29 -22.94
CA ALA A 27 -2.66 -14.46 -23.66
C ALA A 27 -3.95 -14.21 -22.85
N GLU A 28 -4.39 -15.20 -22.09
CA GLU A 28 -5.54 -15.08 -21.18
C GLU A 28 -5.27 -14.07 -20.07
N LYS A 29 -4.06 -14.10 -19.49
CA LYS A 29 -3.64 -13.12 -18.47
C LYS A 29 -3.56 -11.71 -19.05
N THR A 30 -3.02 -11.54 -20.26
CA THR A 30 -3.02 -10.24 -20.95
C THR A 30 -4.44 -9.72 -21.18
N LYS A 31 -5.33 -10.58 -21.69
CA LYS A 31 -6.74 -10.21 -21.92
C LYS A 31 -7.41 -9.80 -20.61
N ARG A 32 -7.29 -10.62 -19.57
CA ARG A 32 -7.90 -10.35 -18.26
C ARG A 32 -7.35 -9.06 -17.63
N ARG A 33 -6.04 -8.84 -17.72
CA ARG A 33 -5.43 -7.59 -17.26
C ARG A 33 -6.03 -6.38 -17.98
N ARG A 34 -6.14 -6.42 -19.31
CA ARG A 34 -6.75 -5.32 -20.10
C ARG A 34 -8.22 -5.09 -19.74
N GLU A 35 -8.99 -6.16 -19.49
CA GLU A 35 -10.37 -6.05 -19.00
C GLU A 35 -10.41 -5.29 -17.66
N ILE A 36 -9.61 -5.71 -16.68
CA ILE A 36 -9.52 -5.07 -15.36
C ILE A 36 -9.08 -3.60 -15.48
N GLU A 37 -8.06 -3.31 -16.29
CA GLU A 37 -7.58 -1.95 -16.51
C GLU A 37 -8.66 -1.08 -17.16
N SER A 38 -9.47 -1.63 -18.06
CA SER A 38 -10.56 -0.91 -18.73
C SER A 38 -11.69 -0.50 -17.77
N LEU A 39 -11.95 -1.29 -16.73
CA LEU A 39 -12.92 -0.94 -15.67
C LEU A 39 -12.53 0.37 -14.98
N VAL A 40 -11.23 0.61 -14.83
CA VAL A 40 -10.70 1.80 -14.17
C VAL A 40 -10.58 2.98 -15.13
N ILE A 41 -10.07 2.76 -16.34
CA ILE A 41 -9.82 3.83 -17.31
C ILE A 41 -11.11 4.55 -17.69
N ASN A 42 -12.19 3.80 -17.83
CA ASN A 42 -13.49 4.32 -18.26
C ASN A 42 -14.36 4.84 -17.10
N ASP A 43 -13.90 4.70 -15.86
CA ASP A 43 -14.68 5.08 -14.68
C ASP A 43 -14.38 6.54 -14.28
N PRO A 44 -15.39 7.42 -14.30
CA PRO A 44 -15.23 8.84 -14.01
C PRO A 44 -14.75 9.10 -12.57
N ASP A 45 -14.99 8.19 -11.62
CA ASP A 45 -14.53 8.35 -10.24
C ASP A 45 -13.00 8.30 -10.11
N PHE A 46 -12.31 7.71 -11.09
CA PHE A 46 -10.84 7.69 -11.15
C PHE A 46 -10.25 8.76 -12.06
N GLN A 47 -11.09 9.63 -12.65
CA GLN A 47 -10.64 10.82 -13.35
C GLN A 47 -10.42 11.95 -12.34
N HIS A 48 -9.29 12.65 -12.44
CA HIS A 48 -8.93 13.73 -11.54
C HIS A 48 -8.06 14.75 -12.25
N GLU A 49 -7.99 15.95 -11.68
CA GLU A 49 -7.02 16.97 -12.08
C GLU A 49 -5.59 16.45 -11.93
N ASP A 50 -4.67 16.97 -12.74
CA ASP A 50 -3.26 16.58 -12.63
C ASP A 50 -2.77 16.83 -11.21
N LEU A 51 -2.26 15.78 -10.56
CA LEU A 51 -1.77 15.84 -9.18
C LEU A 51 -0.69 16.91 -9.03
N ASN A 52 0.05 17.22 -10.10
CA ASN A 52 1.08 18.25 -10.10
C ASN A 52 0.55 19.66 -9.80
N PHE A 53 -0.75 19.91 -9.95
CA PHE A 53 -1.38 21.21 -9.66
C PHE A 53 -2.04 21.30 -8.28
N LEU A 54 -2.03 20.20 -7.51
CA LEU A 54 -2.60 20.14 -6.16
C LEU A 54 -1.53 20.40 -5.10
N SER A 55 -1.92 21.07 -4.02
CA SER A 55 -1.13 21.16 -2.79
C SER A 55 -0.99 19.78 -2.13
N ARG A 56 -0.05 19.65 -1.19
CA ARG A 56 0.18 18.39 -0.46
C ARG A 56 -1.07 17.89 0.27
N SER A 57 -1.83 18.78 0.90
CA SER A 57 -3.06 18.40 1.62
C SER A 57 -4.11 17.88 0.65
N GLU A 58 -4.33 18.57 -0.46
CA GLU A 58 -5.28 18.17 -1.50
C GLU A 58 -4.89 16.84 -2.15
N ARG A 59 -3.58 16.60 -2.35
CA ARG A 59 -3.07 15.31 -2.82
C ARG A 59 -3.38 14.16 -1.86
N TYR A 60 -3.19 14.38 -0.56
CA TYR A 60 -3.53 13.39 0.46
C TYR A 60 -5.04 13.10 0.48
N ASP A 61 -5.88 14.14 0.52
CA ASP A 61 -7.34 13.99 0.53
C ASP A 61 -7.85 13.25 -0.72
N ALA A 62 -7.31 13.61 -1.90
CA ALA A 62 -7.61 12.93 -3.14
C ALA A 62 -7.17 11.45 -3.11
N ALA A 63 -6.00 11.15 -2.53
CA ALA A 63 -5.50 9.79 -2.41
C ALA A 63 -6.33 8.94 -1.44
N VAL A 64 -6.78 9.50 -0.31
CA VAL A 64 -7.69 8.82 0.63
C VAL A 64 -9.03 8.54 -0.03
N LYS A 65 -9.67 9.57 -0.62
CA LYS A 65 -10.95 9.44 -1.32
C LYS A 65 -10.89 8.35 -2.39
N LYS A 66 -9.86 8.41 -3.24
CA LYS A 66 -9.65 7.45 -4.32
C LYS A 66 -9.40 6.04 -3.79
N SER A 67 -8.65 5.91 -2.70
CA SER A 67 -8.41 4.61 -2.06
C SER A 67 -9.72 4.00 -1.58
N VAL A 68 -10.55 4.76 -0.87
CA VAL A 68 -11.88 4.28 -0.41
C VAL A 68 -12.77 3.85 -1.58
N GLN A 69 -12.86 4.67 -2.63
CA GLN A 69 -13.64 4.34 -3.84
C GLN A 69 -13.11 3.09 -4.54
N MET A 70 -11.79 2.97 -4.67
CA MET A 70 -11.12 1.80 -5.25
C MET A 70 -11.48 0.52 -4.50
N PHE A 71 -11.46 0.53 -3.17
CA PHE A 71 -11.79 -0.66 -2.40
C PHE A 71 -13.28 -1.01 -2.45
N SER A 72 -14.18 -0.02 -2.45
CA SER A 72 -15.60 -0.27 -2.65
C SER A 72 -15.83 -0.97 -4.00
N LYS A 73 -15.28 -0.42 -5.08
CA LYS A 73 -15.47 -0.95 -6.43
C LYS A 73 -14.84 -2.32 -6.63
N ILE A 74 -13.63 -2.57 -6.10
CA ILE A 74 -13.01 -3.90 -6.13
C ILE A 74 -13.94 -4.95 -5.51
N ARG A 75 -14.58 -4.61 -4.38
CA ARG A 75 -15.57 -5.47 -3.73
C ARG A 75 -16.83 -5.64 -4.57
N ASP A 76 -17.36 -4.55 -5.12
CA ASP A 76 -18.60 -4.58 -5.92
C ASP A 76 -18.41 -5.38 -7.23
N TYR A 77 -17.22 -5.33 -7.83
CA TYR A 77 -16.84 -6.16 -8.98
C TYR A 77 -16.47 -7.60 -8.62
N GLY A 78 -16.39 -7.95 -7.33
CA GLY A 78 -16.00 -9.29 -6.86
C GLY A 78 -14.55 -9.66 -7.16
N ILE A 79 -13.67 -8.67 -7.35
CA ILE A 79 -12.25 -8.92 -7.65
C ILE A 79 -11.55 -9.34 -6.35
N SER A 80 -11.15 -10.60 -6.29
CA SER A 80 -10.51 -11.20 -5.10
C SER A 80 -9.13 -11.78 -5.37
N ASP A 81 -8.79 -12.05 -6.64
CA ASP A 81 -7.48 -12.55 -7.02
C ASP A 81 -6.39 -11.46 -6.78
N PRO A 82 -5.27 -11.77 -6.10
CA PRO A 82 -4.22 -10.80 -5.82
C PRO A 82 -3.58 -10.16 -7.06
N GLU A 83 -3.45 -10.87 -8.19
CA GLU A 83 -2.90 -10.31 -9.44
C GLU A 83 -3.90 -9.35 -10.12
N GLU A 84 -5.19 -9.67 -10.06
CA GLU A 84 -6.25 -8.78 -10.53
C GLU A 84 -6.36 -7.52 -9.67
N ILE A 85 -6.36 -7.66 -8.34
CA ILE A 85 -6.33 -6.52 -7.40
C ILE A 85 -5.12 -5.65 -7.70
N TYR A 86 -3.94 -6.25 -7.89
CA TYR A 86 -2.73 -5.52 -8.25
C TYR A 86 -2.89 -4.73 -9.55
N SER A 87 -3.43 -5.36 -10.60
CA SER A 87 -3.66 -4.74 -11.92
C SER A 87 -4.65 -3.57 -11.83
N TYR A 88 -5.75 -3.75 -11.10
CA TYR A 88 -6.75 -2.71 -10.86
C TYR A 88 -6.12 -1.51 -10.14
N LYS A 89 -5.45 -1.79 -9.00
CA LYS A 89 -4.79 -0.78 -8.16
C LYS A 89 -3.74 0.01 -8.93
N ARG A 90 -2.97 -0.66 -9.79
CA ARG A 90 -1.90 -0.04 -10.59
C ARG A 90 -2.42 1.06 -11.52
N VAL A 91 -3.60 0.86 -12.12
CA VAL A 91 -4.21 1.85 -13.01
C VAL A 91 -5.01 2.88 -12.23
N ALA A 92 -5.69 2.48 -11.16
CA ALA A 92 -6.55 3.37 -10.37
C ALA A 92 -5.73 4.49 -9.71
N LYS A 93 -4.59 4.16 -9.12
CA LYS A 93 -3.78 5.14 -8.40
C LYS A 93 -3.30 6.28 -9.31
N ARG A 94 -2.81 5.96 -10.51
CA ARG A 94 -2.06 6.84 -11.44
C ARG A 94 -0.81 7.53 -10.84
N ALA A 95 -0.74 7.64 -9.52
CA ALA A 95 0.43 7.96 -8.71
C ALA A 95 1.15 6.66 -8.28
N PRO A 96 2.45 6.74 -7.92
CA PRO A 96 3.20 5.59 -7.44
C PRO A 96 2.76 5.09 -6.05
N HIS A 97 1.94 5.85 -5.30
CA HIS A 97 1.61 5.55 -3.90
C HIS A 97 0.11 5.68 -3.60
N GLU A 98 -0.32 5.03 -2.50
CA GLU A 98 -1.69 5.05 -2.01
C GLU A 98 -1.68 5.23 -0.49
N ALA A 99 -2.69 5.94 0.05
CA ALA A 99 -2.81 6.21 1.49
C ALA A 99 -2.82 4.91 2.31
N PHE A 100 -3.52 3.87 1.85
CA PHE A 100 -3.61 2.58 2.56
C PHE A 100 -2.60 1.54 2.10
N GLY A 101 -1.45 1.94 1.54
CA GLY A 101 -0.49 1.02 0.94
C GLY A 101 0.05 0.01 1.95
N LEU A 102 0.57 0.51 3.08
CA LEU A 102 1.12 -0.31 4.16
C LEU A 102 0.09 -1.24 4.81
N HIS A 103 -1.19 -0.87 4.78
CA HIS A 103 -2.27 -1.74 5.27
C HIS A 103 -2.26 -3.09 4.53
N TYR A 104 -2.17 -3.05 3.21
CA TYR A 104 -2.22 -4.25 2.36
C TYR A 104 -0.88 -4.94 2.20
N VAL A 105 0.19 -4.17 2.02
CA VAL A 105 1.49 -4.76 1.67
C VAL A 105 2.26 -5.24 2.91
N MET A 106 1.98 -4.68 4.10
CA MET A 106 2.66 -5.08 5.33
C MET A 106 1.71 -5.57 6.42
N PHE A 107 0.72 -4.77 6.81
CA PHE A 107 -0.10 -5.05 8.00
C PHE A 107 -0.91 -6.35 7.85
N MET A 108 -1.71 -6.47 6.80
CA MET A 108 -2.51 -7.68 6.54
C MET A 108 -1.64 -8.95 6.37
N PRO A 109 -0.57 -8.95 5.54
CA PRO A 109 0.33 -10.11 5.44
C PRO A 109 1.00 -10.47 6.77
N THR A 110 1.36 -9.48 7.58
CA THR A 110 1.95 -9.70 8.91
C THR A 110 0.95 -10.41 9.82
N LEU A 111 -0.32 -9.98 9.84
CA LEU A 111 -1.37 -10.68 10.58
C LEU A 111 -1.54 -12.11 10.04
N SER A 112 -1.68 -12.30 8.74
CA SER A 112 -1.88 -13.63 8.13
C SER A 112 -0.73 -14.60 8.43
N ASN A 113 0.51 -14.09 8.45
CA ASN A 113 1.70 -14.92 8.57
C ASN A 113 2.18 -15.13 10.01
N LEU A 114 1.94 -14.18 10.93
CA LEU A 114 2.49 -14.20 12.29
C LEU A 114 1.45 -14.35 13.41
N CYS A 115 0.16 -14.17 13.13
CA CYS A 115 -0.90 -14.45 14.10
C CYS A 115 -1.14 -15.97 14.28
N THR A 116 -1.52 -16.37 15.49
CA THR A 116 -2.17 -17.67 15.73
C THR A 116 -3.55 -17.72 15.05
N PRO A 117 -4.18 -18.90 14.88
CA PRO A 117 -5.55 -18.99 14.36
C PRO A 117 -6.54 -18.06 15.07
N GLU A 118 -6.53 -18.03 16.41
CA GLU A 118 -7.43 -17.21 17.22
C GLU A 118 -7.19 -15.71 17.00
N GLN A 119 -5.92 -15.31 16.88
CA GLN A 119 -5.54 -13.94 16.57
C GLN A 119 -5.98 -13.54 15.15
N ARG A 120 -5.88 -14.45 14.18
CA ARG A 120 -6.35 -14.21 12.80
C ARG A 120 -7.86 -14.02 12.78
N ASP A 121 -8.61 -14.90 13.44
CA ASP A 121 -10.07 -14.84 13.50
C ASP A 121 -10.56 -13.54 14.16
N LYS A 122 -9.80 -13.00 15.11
CA LYS A 122 -10.07 -11.69 15.72
C LYS A 122 -9.74 -10.53 14.78
N TRP A 123 -8.52 -10.49 14.21
CA TRP A 123 -7.99 -9.27 13.59
C TRP A 123 -8.18 -9.19 12.07
N LEU A 124 -8.09 -10.31 11.34
CA LEU A 124 -8.18 -10.29 9.87
C LEU A 124 -9.55 -9.85 9.37
N PRO A 125 -10.70 -10.28 9.95
CA PRO A 125 -12.00 -9.78 9.52
C PRO A 125 -12.11 -8.26 9.68
N LEU A 126 -11.61 -7.71 10.79
CA LEU A 126 -11.64 -6.27 11.06
C LEU A 126 -10.74 -5.48 10.10
N ALA A 127 -9.55 -6.00 9.81
CA ALA A 127 -8.62 -5.39 8.85
C ALA A 127 -9.20 -5.42 7.42
N SER A 128 -9.68 -6.60 6.98
CA SER A 128 -10.23 -6.78 5.63
C SER A 128 -11.49 -5.94 5.36
N SER A 129 -12.29 -5.65 6.40
CA SER A 129 -13.46 -4.79 6.29
C SER A 129 -13.18 -3.31 6.55
N PHE A 130 -11.90 -2.90 6.67
CA PHE A 130 -11.49 -1.54 7.07
C PHE A 130 -12.08 -1.02 8.39
N LYS A 131 -12.58 -1.91 9.26
CA LYS A 131 -12.93 -1.53 10.63
C LYS A 131 -11.68 -1.19 11.44
N VAL A 132 -10.53 -1.72 11.02
CA VAL A 132 -9.20 -1.35 11.50
C VAL A 132 -8.31 -1.08 10.31
N VAL A 133 -7.67 0.09 10.29
CA VAL A 133 -6.60 0.41 9.34
C VAL A 133 -5.27 0.38 10.08
N GLY A 134 -4.47 -0.64 9.80
CA GLY A 134 -3.13 -0.77 10.36
C GLY A 134 -2.00 -0.32 9.43
N THR A 135 -0.83 -0.15 10.03
CA THR A 135 0.45 0.15 9.36
C THR A 135 1.55 -0.78 9.90
N TYR A 136 2.80 -0.60 9.46
CA TYR A 136 3.97 -1.36 9.92
C TYR A 136 5.03 -0.42 10.52
N ALA A 137 4.88 -0.15 11.81
CA ALA A 137 5.75 0.75 12.56
C ALA A 137 6.98 -0.02 13.09
N GLN A 138 8.07 -0.03 12.30
CA GLN A 138 9.33 -0.68 12.67
C GLN A 138 10.51 0.29 12.76
N THR A 139 10.59 1.26 11.86
CA THR A 139 11.72 2.20 11.79
C THR A 139 11.57 3.31 12.82
N GLU A 140 12.67 3.65 13.51
CA GLU A 140 12.74 4.72 14.49
C GLU A 140 13.64 5.86 14.01
N LEU A 141 13.50 7.04 14.60
CA LEU A 141 14.28 8.24 14.23
C LEU A 141 15.80 8.01 14.31
N GLY A 142 16.26 7.27 15.31
CA GLY A 142 17.68 6.95 15.51
C GLY A 142 18.12 5.61 14.92
N HIS A 143 17.19 4.75 14.50
CA HIS A 143 17.48 3.37 14.16
C HIS A 143 16.65 2.87 12.97
N ALA A 144 17.34 2.57 11.87
CA ALA A 144 16.77 1.87 10.72
C ALA A 144 17.12 0.37 10.69
N ARG A 145 18.03 -0.09 11.56
CA ARG A 145 18.37 -1.51 11.77
C ARG A 145 17.81 -1.95 13.12
N PHE A 146 17.02 -3.02 13.09
CA PHE A 146 16.20 -3.63 14.16
C PHE A 146 16.57 -3.31 15.61
N MET A 147 15.60 -2.82 16.39
CA MET A 147 15.48 -3.08 17.84
C MET A 147 14.00 -3.06 18.28
N VAL A 148 13.77 -3.66 19.45
CA VAL A 148 12.48 -3.89 20.11
C VAL A 148 12.13 -2.65 20.92
N ALA A 149 10.93 -2.09 20.72
CA ALA A 149 10.37 -1.18 21.72
C ALA A 149 10.23 -1.95 23.04
N ASP A 150 10.83 -1.46 24.13
CA ASP A 150 10.81 -2.12 25.43
C ASP A 150 9.36 -2.35 25.92
N LEU A 151 8.86 -3.57 25.70
CA LEU A 151 7.55 -4.05 26.14
C LEU A 151 7.75 -4.82 27.44
N ALA A 152 7.48 -4.17 28.58
CA ALA A 152 7.44 -4.84 29.87
C ALA A 152 6.07 -5.47 30.12
N LEU A 153 6.04 -6.77 30.46
CA LEU A 153 4.83 -7.43 30.97
C LEU A 153 4.53 -6.90 32.38
N ASP A 154 3.32 -6.36 32.61
CA ASP A 154 2.85 -6.12 33.97
C ASP A 154 2.01 -7.32 34.45
N PRO A 155 2.45 -8.06 35.48
CA PRO A 155 1.71 -9.18 36.03
C PRO A 155 0.42 -8.75 36.76
N ARG A 156 0.22 -7.45 36.99
CA ARG A 156 -1.01 -6.89 37.53
C ARG A 156 -1.87 -6.47 36.34
N GLY A 157 -2.98 -7.18 36.10
CA GLY A 157 -3.91 -6.92 35.00
C GLY A 157 -4.41 -5.47 34.92
N PRO A 158 -5.14 -5.10 33.85
CA PRO A 158 -5.54 -3.72 33.59
C PRO A 158 -6.39 -3.17 34.75
N LYS A 159 -5.90 -2.09 35.40
CA LYS A 159 -6.70 -1.28 36.31
C LYS A 159 -7.44 -0.23 35.49
N CYS A 160 -8.74 -0.40 35.30
CA CYS A 160 -9.60 0.67 34.80
C CYS A 160 -9.70 1.76 35.89
N VAL A 161 -9.33 2.99 35.56
CA VAL A 161 -9.52 4.16 36.42
C VAL A 161 -10.67 4.97 35.85
N HIS A 162 -11.89 4.66 36.27
CA HIS A 162 -12.98 5.65 36.28
C HIS A 162 -13.81 5.45 37.55
N ASN A 163 -13.64 6.39 38.47
CA ASN A 163 -14.39 6.49 39.72
C ASN A 163 -15.50 7.54 39.50
N GLY A 164 -16.68 7.08 39.13
CA GLY A 164 -17.88 7.91 38.96
C GLY A 164 -18.96 7.12 38.22
N ARG A 165 -20.17 7.02 38.78
CA ARG A 165 -21.30 6.40 38.07
C ARG A 165 -21.71 7.37 36.96
N SER A 166 -21.46 7.03 35.70
CA SER A 166 -22.03 7.73 34.55
C SER A 166 -23.51 7.40 34.43
N GLU A 167 -24.35 8.41 34.20
CA GLU A 167 -25.75 8.21 33.83
C GLU A 167 -25.85 7.94 32.32
N PRO A 168 -26.83 7.13 31.86
CA PRO A 168 -26.90 6.68 30.47
C PRO A 168 -26.93 7.79 29.40
N LEU A 169 -27.28 9.02 29.75
CA LEU A 169 -27.41 10.16 28.82
C LEU A 169 -26.34 11.24 28.98
N ASP A 170 -25.36 11.08 29.89
CA ASP A 170 -24.35 12.11 30.17
C ASP A 170 -23.55 12.51 28.93
N LEU A 171 -23.13 11.52 28.11
CA LEU A 171 -22.38 11.77 26.88
C LEU A 171 -23.25 12.41 25.79
N HIS A 172 -24.54 12.09 25.78
CA HIS A 172 -25.48 12.67 24.83
C HIS A 172 -25.70 14.16 25.13
N LEU A 173 -26.03 14.47 26.38
CA LEU A 173 -26.32 15.84 26.82
C LEU A 173 -25.06 16.70 26.88
N GLY A 174 -23.97 16.17 27.43
CA GLY A 174 -22.74 16.91 27.68
C GLY A 174 -21.85 17.09 26.46
N MET A 175 -21.86 16.14 25.51
CA MET A 175 -20.93 16.16 24.38
C MET A 175 -21.61 16.14 23.01
N PHE A 176 -22.63 15.30 22.79
CA PHE A 176 -23.25 15.21 21.46
C PHE A 176 -24.05 16.48 21.11
N LEU A 177 -24.91 16.96 22.01
CA LEU A 177 -25.68 18.20 21.80
C LEU A 177 -24.78 19.44 21.73
N THR A 178 -23.75 19.51 22.58
CA THR A 178 -22.80 20.63 22.57
C THR A 178 -21.95 20.65 21.29
N THR A 179 -21.55 19.49 20.76
CA THR A 179 -20.89 19.42 19.46
C THR A 179 -21.81 19.86 18.33
N LEU A 180 -23.07 19.42 18.28
CA LEU A 180 -24.02 19.90 17.27
C LEU A 180 -24.11 21.43 17.30
N LEU A 181 -24.32 22.02 18.49
CA LEU A 181 -24.42 23.47 18.66
C LEU A 181 -23.19 24.25 18.18
N ASN A 182 -21.99 23.73 18.44
CA ASN A 182 -20.76 24.49 18.22
C ASN A 182 -20.05 24.16 16.90
N GLN A 183 -20.30 22.99 16.31
CA GLN A 183 -19.52 22.48 15.18
C GLN A 183 -20.35 22.10 13.96
N ALA A 184 -21.68 21.97 14.07
CA ALA A 184 -22.52 21.63 12.93
C ALA A 184 -22.78 22.86 12.03
N SER A 185 -22.85 22.65 10.72
CA SER A 185 -23.28 23.68 9.78
C SER A 185 -24.77 24.04 10.01
N PRO A 186 -25.27 25.20 9.52
CA PRO A 186 -26.67 25.58 9.69
C PRO A 186 -27.68 24.51 9.24
N ASN A 187 -27.46 23.88 8.09
CA ASN A 187 -28.32 22.79 7.60
C ASN A 187 -28.28 21.53 8.49
N GLN A 188 -27.12 21.23 9.09
CA GLN A 188 -26.96 20.08 9.99
C GLN A 188 -27.64 20.35 11.34
N LEU A 189 -27.57 21.59 11.84
CA LEU A 189 -28.32 22.01 13.03
C LEU A 189 -29.83 21.82 12.83
N ASP A 190 -30.38 22.32 11.72
CA ASP A 190 -31.81 22.21 11.41
C ASP A 190 -32.26 20.73 11.28
N THR A 191 -31.40 19.91 10.68
CA THR A 191 -31.71 18.49 10.45
C THR A 191 -31.58 17.65 11.73
N PHE A 192 -30.57 17.91 12.58
CA PHE A 192 -30.18 16.98 13.64
C PHE A 192 -30.38 17.51 15.05
N PHE A 193 -30.38 18.82 15.27
CA PHE A 193 -30.40 19.37 16.63
C PHE A 193 -31.74 19.15 17.32
N THR A 194 -32.86 19.52 16.69
CA THR A 194 -34.19 19.35 17.30
C THR A 194 -34.54 17.88 17.57
N PRO A 195 -34.32 16.93 16.63
CA PRO A 195 -34.50 15.51 16.91
C PRO A 195 -33.55 14.97 18.00
N ALA A 196 -32.30 15.44 18.05
CA ALA A 196 -31.37 15.05 19.11
C ALA A 196 -31.79 15.59 20.48
N TRP A 197 -32.22 16.87 20.54
CA TRP A 197 -32.70 17.52 21.75
C TRP A 197 -33.94 16.84 22.33
N ASN A 198 -34.84 16.38 21.45
CA ASN A 198 -36.05 15.64 21.84
C ASN A 198 -35.80 14.16 22.15
N LEU A 199 -34.53 13.71 22.15
CA LEU A 199 -34.13 12.31 22.32
C LEU A 199 -34.70 11.34 21.27
N GLU A 200 -35.12 11.86 20.11
CA GLU A 200 -35.47 11.06 18.94
C GLU A 200 -34.22 10.50 18.25
N ILE A 201 -33.08 11.19 18.43
CA ILE A 201 -31.74 10.74 18.04
C ILE A 201 -30.83 10.78 19.26
N ILE A 202 -30.45 9.60 19.79
CA ILE A 202 -29.45 9.51 20.86
C ILE A 202 -28.08 9.29 20.23
N GLY A 203 -27.29 10.35 20.14
CA GLY A 203 -25.89 10.30 19.70
C GLY A 203 -24.88 10.35 20.84
N THR A 204 -23.63 9.98 20.52
CA THR A 204 -22.46 10.16 21.39
C THR A 204 -21.37 10.88 20.60
N TYR A 205 -20.59 11.74 21.27
CA TYR A 205 -19.37 12.28 20.67
C TYR A 205 -18.23 11.30 20.92
N ALA A 206 -17.89 10.51 19.92
CA ALA A 206 -16.66 9.75 19.93
C ALA A 206 -15.51 10.69 19.57
N GLN A 207 -14.85 11.28 20.58
CA GLN A 207 -13.48 11.70 20.35
C GLN A 207 -12.70 10.42 20.07
N THR A 208 -12.16 10.26 18.86
CA THR A 208 -11.06 9.33 18.68
C THR A 208 -9.89 9.92 19.46
N GLU A 209 -9.86 9.70 20.77
CA GLU A 209 -8.64 9.90 21.50
C GLU A 209 -7.62 8.97 20.87
N LEU A 210 -6.53 9.55 20.36
CA LEU A 210 -5.27 8.82 20.29
C LEU A 210 -5.09 8.29 21.71
N GLY A 211 -5.21 6.97 21.91
CA GLY A 211 -5.37 6.41 23.24
C GLY A 211 -4.39 7.02 24.25
N HIS A 212 -4.83 7.24 25.48
CA HIS A 212 -4.03 7.89 26.53
C HIS A 212 -2.56 7.42 26.52
N GLY A 213 -1.62 8.32 26.22
CA GLY A 213 -0.19 8.01 26.08
C GLY A 213 0.30 7.77 24.64
N VAL A 214 -0.55 7.92 23.62
CA VAL A 214 -0.16 7.82 22.21
C VAL A 214 0.01 9.22 21.61
N VAL A 215 1.17 9.48 21.01
CA VAL A 215 1.40 10.66 20.16
C VAL A 215 1.74 10.18 18.76
N VAL A 216 0.97 10.63 17.77
CA VAL A 216 1.19 10.33 16.35
C VAL A 216 1.09 11.62 15.55
N GLY A 217 1.83 11.69 14.45
CA GLY A 217 1.74 12.81 13.52
C GLY A 217 2.51 12.52 12.25
N ASP A 218 2.36 13.39 11.26
CA ASP A 218 3.07 13.33 9.98
C ASP A 218 4.52 13.85 10.12
N ILE A 219 5.47 13.26 9.37
CA ILE A 219 6.89 13.65 9.41
C ILE A 219 7.23 14.85 8.52
N GLY A 220 6.25 15.36 7.76
CA GLY A 220 6.39 16.50 6.87
C GLY A 220 6.62 16.14 5.40
N PRO A 221 6.86 17.17 4.56
CA PRO A 221 7.12 17.02 3.14
C PRO A 221 8.38 16.19 2.83
N LYS A 222 8.36 15.50 1.68
CA LYS A 222 9.41 14.58 1.24
C LYS A 222 9.77 14.89 -0.22
N PHE A 223 10.77 14.20 -0.77
CA PHE A 223 11.14 14.35 -2.20
C PHE A 223 10.04 13.86 -3.16
N GLY A 224 9.19 12.95 -2.70
CA GLY A 224 7.97 12.46 -3.34
C GLY A 224 7.09 11.80 -2.28
N PHE A 225 6.10 10.98 -2.67
CA PHE A 225 5.13 10.41 -1.70
C PHE A 225 4.37 11.49 -0.93
N ASP A 226 3.98 12.58 -1.60
CA ASP A 226 3.21 13.66 -0.96
C ASP A 226 1.79 13.22 -0.61
N GLU A 227 1.30 12.20 -1.30
CA GLU A 227 0.00 11.56 -1.11
C GLU A 227 -0.04 10.61 0.12
N VAL A 228 1.10 10.39 0.78
CA VAL A 228 1.24 9.45 1.89
C VAL A 228 1.67 10.18 3.16
N ASP A 229 0.92 9.89 4.23
CA ASP A 229 1.06 10.37 5.60
C ASP A 229 2.10 9.55 6.38
N ASN A 230 3.33 9.49 5.86
CA ASN A 230 4.44 8.89 6.62
C ASN A 230 4.54 9.60 7.98
N GLY A 231 4.39 8.84 9.05
CA GLY A 231 4.25 9.40 10.39
C GLY A 231 5.34 8.99 11.36
N PHE A 232 5.32 9.65 12.52
CA PHE A 232 6.03 9.25 13.72
C PHE A 232 5.03 8.72 14.76
N LEU A 233 5.51 7.85 15.66
CA LEU A 233 4.73 7.30 16.76
C LEU A 233 5.57 7.37 18.03
N LYS A 234 4.98 7.89 19.10
CA LYS A 234 5.50 7.80 20.46
C LYS A 234 4.44 7.15 21.33
N LEU A 235 4.87 6.15 22.10
CA LEU A 235 4.05 5.43 23.06
C LEU A 235 4.60 5.74 24.45
N ASP A 236 3.78 6.30 25.33
CA ASP A 236 4.11 6.62 26.71
C ASP A 236 3.41 5.62 27.62
N ASN A 237 4.16 4.61 28.08
CA ASN A 237 3.70 3.59 29.03
C ASN A 237 2.38 2.90 28.65
N ILE A 238 2.16 2.71 27.34
CA ILE A 238 0.98 2.05 26.79
C ILE A 238 0.96 0.58 27.21
N ARG A 239 -0.22 0.13 27.65
CA ARG A 239 -0.47 -1.25 28.07
C ARG A 239 -1.43 -1.92 27.10
N ILE A 240 -1.03 -3.08 26.61
CA ILE A 240 -1.86 -3.93 25.75
C ILE A 240 -1.99 -5.33 26.37
N PRO A 241 -3.09 -6.05 26.12
CA PRO A 241 -3.21 -7.45 26.51
C PRO A 241 -2.04 -8.27 25.94
N ARG A 242 -1.57 -9.27 26.70
CA ARG A 242 -0.49 -10.19 26.27
C ARG A 242 -0.82 -10.84 24.92
N GLU A 243 -2.08 -11.16 24.71
CA GLU A 243 -2.63 -11.78 23.51
C GLU A 243 -2.53 -10.89 22.26
N ASN A 244 -2.15 -9.62 22.39
CA ASN A 244 -1.87 -8.74 21.25
C ASN A 244 -0.44 -8.92 20.69
N MET A 245 0.46 -9.62 21.39
CA MET A 245 1.73 -10.06 20.81
C MET A 245 1.47 -11.16 19.77
N LEU A 246 2.00 -11.04 18.55
CA LEU A 246 1.81 -12.04 17.49
C LEU A 246 2.56 -13.34 17.84
N MET A 247 1.81 -14.42 18.12
CA MET A 247 2.35 -15.60 18.84
C MET A 247 2.44 -16.90 18.02
N LYS A 248 2.38 -16.83 16.68
CA LYS A 248 2.43 -18.06 15.86
C LYS A 248 3.72 -18.85 16.03
N TYR A 249 4.87 -18.17 15.97
CA TYR A 249 6.18 -18.82 16.05
C TYR A 249 6.85 -18.64 17.42
N SER A 250 6.71 -17.48 18.05
CA SER A 250 7.27 -17.18 19.37
C SER A 250 6.15 -16.96 20.37
N LYS A 251 6.25 -17.48 21.60
CA LYS A 251 5.16 -17.36 22.59
C LYS A 251 5.67 -16.77 23.90
N VAL A 252 4.80 -16.05 24.59
CA VAL A 252 5.01 -15.64 25.99
C VAL A 252 3.85 -16.22 26.78
N GLN A 253 4.12 -17.08 27.74
CA GLN A 253 3.10 -17.69 28.59
C GLN A 253 2.55 -16.68 29.63
N PRO A 254 1.40 -16.95 30.27
CA PRO A 254 0.83 -16.05 31.28
C PRO A 254 1.75 -15.78 32.48
N ASP A 255 2.65 -16.70 32.80
CA ASP A 255 3.67 -16.57 33.84
C ASP A 255 4.91 -15.77 33.38
N GLY A 256 4.94 -15.33 32.13
CA GLY A 256 6.06 -14.62 31.52
C GLY A 256 7.10 -15.52 30.83
N THR A 257 6.93 -16.85 30.84
CA THR A 257 7.89 -17.78 30.21
C THR A 257 7.90 -17.60 28.68
N TYR A 258 9.07 -17.33 28.11
CA TYR A 258 9.25 -17.18 26.66
C TYR A 258 9.58 -18.51 25.96
N VAL A 259 8.87 -18.79 24.87
CA VAL A 259 9.09 -19.95 23.99
C VAL A 259 9.62 -19.45 22.65
N LYS A 260 10.85 -19.87 22.33
CA LYS A 260 11.56 -19.51 21.09
C LYS A 260 10.90 -20.14 19.85
N PRO A 261 11.02 -19.50 18.68
CA PRO A 261 10.56 -20.08 17.43
C PRO A 261 11.46 -21.23 16.97
N PRO A 262 10.95 -22.14 16.11
CA PRO A 262 11.76 -23.21 15.51
C PRO A 262 12.96 -22.70 14.71
N SER A 263 12.83 -21.50 14.13
CA SER A 263 13.91 -20.78 13.50
C SER A 263 13.73 -19.28 13.71
N ASP A 264 14.79 -18.59 14.13
CA ASP A 264 14.82 -17.13 14.25
C ASP A 264 14.54 -16.42 12.92
N LYS A 265 14.62 -17.15 11.79
CA LYS A 265 14.42 -16.62 10.44
C LYS A 265 12.94 -16.43 10.07
N LEU A 266 12.02 -17.11 10.76
CA LEU A 266 10.59 -17.10 10.43
C LEU A 266 9.92 -15.76 10.67
N THR A 267 10.48 -14.94 11.56
CA THR A 267 9.99 -13.59 11.84
C THR A 267 10.27 -12.61 10.69
N TYR A 268 11.16 -12.93 9.75
CA TYR A 268 11.50 -12.08 8.61
C TYR A 268 10.68 -12.36 7.34
N GLY A 269 9.76 -13.34 7.37
CA GLY A 269 9.02 -13.79 6.18
C GLY A 269 8.38 -12.65 5.39
N THR A 270 7.71 -11.71 6.07
CA THR A 270 7.08 -10.54 5.42
C THR A 270 8.09 -9.63 4.73
N MET A 271 9.29 -9.45 5.30
CA MET A 271 10.33 -8.60 4.68
C MET A 271 10.95 -9.26 3.45
N VAL A 272 11.09 -10.59 3.47
CA VAL A 272 11.57 -11.36 2.31
C VAL A 272 10.54 -11.30 1.17
N PHE A 273 9.26 -11.42 1.48
CA PHE A 273 8.16 -11.23 0.52
C PHE A 273 8.28 -9.88 -0.21
N ILE A 274 8.42 -8.80 0.56
CA ILE A 274 8.48 -7.45 -0.01
C ILE A 274 9.72 -7.25 -0.86
N ARG A 275 10.87 -7.81 -0.46
CA ARG A 275 12.09 -7.77 -1.28
C ARG A 275 11.91 -8.46 -2.63
N ALA A 276 11.25 -9.63 -2.65
CA ALA A 276 10.94 -10.32 -3.89
C ALA A 276 10.04 -9.46 -4.80
N MET A 277 9.08 -8.73 -4.22
CA MET A 277 8.17 -7.86 -4.96
C MET A 277 8.84 -6.58 -5.48
N ILE A 278 9.79 -5.99 -4.73
CA ILE A 278 10.51 -4.76 -5.14
C ILE A 278 11.22 -4.91 -6.48
N VAL A 279 11.72 -6.10 -6.80
CA VAL A 279 12.39 -6.34 -8.10
C VAL A 279 11.40 -6.17 -9.26
N GLY A 280 10.19 -6.72 -9.12
CA GLY A 280 9.12 -6.53 -10.11
C GLY A 280 8.66 -5.07 -10.21
N GLU A 281 8.52 -4.38 -9.07
CA GLU A 281 8.18 -2.95 -9.06
C GLU A 281 9.25 -2.09 -9.75
N SER A 282 10.52 -2.41 -9.53
CA SER A 282 11.65 -1.74 -10.19
C SER A 282 11.61 -1.94 -11.69
N ALA A 283 11.26 -3.14 -12.16
CA ALA A 283 11.07 -3.43 -13.58
C ALA A 283 9.97 -2.57 -14.21
N ILE A 284 8.83 -2.42 -13.52
CA ILE A 284 7.70 -1.61 -13.98
C ILE A 284 8.06 -0.13 -14.01
N ALA A 285 8.68 0.39 -12.96
CA ALA A 285 9.12 1.79 -12.89
C ALA A 285 10.09 2.11 -14.03
N LEU A 286 11.10 1.25 -14.24
CA LEU A 286 12.06 1.43 -15.32
C LEU A 286 11.42 1.31 -16.70
N SER A 287 10.47 0.37 -16.88
CA SER A 287 9.73 0.19 -18.14
C SER A 287 8.90 1.43 -18.50
N LYS A 288 8.25 2.06 -17.51
CA LYS A 288 7.50 3.32 -17.72
C LYS A 288 8.43 4.45 -18.16
N SER A 289 9.55 4.63 -17.45
CA SER A 289 10.56 5.63 -17.79
C SER A 289 11.13 5.41 -19.19
N CYS A 290 11.49 4.17 -19.53
CA CYS A 290 11.98 3.82 -20.88
C CYS A 290 10.92 4.07 -21.94
N THR A 291 9.65 3.70 -21.69
CA THR A 291 8.54 3.92 -22.63
C THR A 291 8.39 5.42 -22.96
N ILE A 292 8.47 6.30 -21.96
CA ILE A 292 8.38 7.74 -22.16
C ILE A 292 9.61 8.24 -22.92
N ALA A 293 10.82 7.93 -22.43
CA ALA A 293 12.06 8.44 -22.98
C ALA A 293 12.30 7.99 -24.43
N ILE A 294 12.02 6.72 -24.75
CA ILE A 294 12.20 6.15 -26.09
C ILE A 294 11.18 6.76 -27.05
N ARG A 295 9.89 6.84 -26.67
CA ARG A 295 8.86 7.46 -27.52
C ARG A 295 9.15 8.94 -27.77
N TYR A 296 9.55 9.68 -26.74
CA TYR A 296 9.93 11.08 -26.90
C TYR A 296 11.15 11.22 -27.81
N SER A 297 12.15 10.34 -27.66
CA SER A 297 13.35 10.36 -28.50
C SER A 297 13.08 10.04 -29.97
N ALA A 298 12.04 9.26 -30.26
CA ALA A 298 11.56 9.00 -31.61
C ALA A 298 10.68 10.14 -32.18
N VAL A 299 10.27 11.12 -31.38
CA VAL A 299 9.46 12.27 -31.84
C VAL A 299 10.27 13.56 -31.84
N ARG A 300 11.26 13.68 -30.96
CA ARG A 300 12.10 14.86 -30.87
C ARG A 300 13.14 14.83 -31.97
N HIS A 301 13.10 15.83 -32.84
CA HIS A 301 14.13 16.11 -33.81
C HIS A 301 15.01 17.24 -33.26
N GLN A 302 16.33 17.05 -33.31
CA GLN A 302 17.28 18.07 -32.86
C GLN A 302 18.67 17.84 -33.44
N SER A 303 19.34 18.96 -33.74
CA SER A 303 20.74 19.03 -34.18
C SER A 303 20.95 18.37 -35.55
N GLU A 304 22.19 18.28 -36.00
CA GLU A 304 22.51 17.78 -37.33
C GLU A 304 23.42 16.56 -37.24
N LEU A 305 23.00 15.43 -37.83
CA LEU A 305 23.88 14.28 -38.08
C LEU A 305 24.69 14.45 -39.37
N ARG A 306 24.08 15.08 -40.38
CA ARG A 306 24.67 15.35 -41.69
C ARG A 306 24.31 16.76 -42.12
N ALA A 307 25.31 17.52 -42.54
CA ALA A 307 25.13 18.90 -42.97
C ALA A 307 24.20 18.95 -44.20
N GLY A 308 23.15 19.79 -44.12
CA GLY A 308 22.18 19.99 -45.20
C GLY A 308 21.04 18.97 -45.27
N GLU A 309 21.00 17.97 -44.40
CA GLU A 309 19.83 17.10 -44.21
C GLU A 309 18.89 17.68 -43.13
N PRO A 310 17.58 17.33 -43.12
CA PRO A 310 16.67 17.69 -42.04
C PRO A 310 17.15 17.17 -40.68
N GLU A 311 16.78 17.86 -39.59
CA GLU A 311 17.10 17.39 -38.24
C GLU A 311 16.59 15.96 -38.03
N PRO A 312 17.46 15.00 -37.63
CA PRO A 312 17.09 13.62 -37.41
C PRO A 312 16.38 13.45 -36.07
N GLN A 313 15.74 12.30 -35.87
CA GLN A 313 15.23 11.94 -34.54
C GLN A 313 16.42 11.83 -33.57
N ILE A 314 16.27 12.31 -32.34
CA ILE A 314 17.37 12.19 -31.37
C ILE A 314 17.69 10.73 -31.02
N MET A 315 16.77 9.80 -31.30
CA MET A 315 16.99 8.35 -31.20
C MET A 315 18.07 7.83 -32.19
N ASP A 316 18.36 8.56 -33.27
CA ASP A 316 19.35 8.14 -34.27
C ASP A 316 20.79 8.34 -33.78
N TYR A 317 21.01 9.14 -32.74
CA TYR A 317 22.34 9.34 -32.16
C TYR A 317 22.74 8.13 -31.31
N GLN A 318 23.93 7.58 -31.60
CA GLN A 318 24.51 6.46 -30.84
C GLN A 318 24.59 6.75 -29.34
N ALA A 319 24.90 8.00 -28.95
CA ALA A 319 24.94 8.41 -27.54
C ALA A 319 23.56 8.32 -26.85
N GLN A 320 22.46 8.58 -27.57
CA GLN A 320 21.11 8.45 -27.06
C GLN A 320 20.73 6.97 -26.91
N GLN A 321 21.04 6.15 -27.93
CA GLN A 321 20.83 4.71 -27.90
C GLN A 321 21.60 4.04 -26.75
N TYR A 322 22.87 4.41 -26.56
CA TYR A 322 23.72 3.90 -25.49
C TYR A 322 23.18 4.23 -24.09
N LYS A 323 22.46 5.35 -23.93
CA LYS A 323 21.80 5.68 -22.66
C LYS A 323 20.52 4.87 -22.44
N LEU A 324 19.72 4.66 -23.49
CA LEU A 324 18.36 4.13 -23.34
C LEU A 324 18.26 2.61 -23.52
N PHE A 325 18.98 2.01 -24.47
CA PHE A 325 18.85 0.59 -24.77
C PHE A 325 19.34 -0.33 -23.65
N PRO A 326 20.45 -0.03 -22.93
CA PRO A 326 20.83 -0.82 -21.75
C PRO A 326 19.76 -0.76 -20.65
N LEU A 327 19.09 0.38 -20.47
CA LEU A 327 18.00 0.52 -19.50
C LEU A 327 16.76 -0.27 -19.93
N LEU A 328 16.43 -0.26 -21.23
CA LEU A 328 15.37 -1.09 -21.78
C LEU A 328 15.66 -2.59 -21.55
N ALA A 329 16.87 -3.05 -21.87
CA ALA A 329 17.30 -4.42 -21.64
C ALA A 329 17.23 -4.79 -20.14
N THR A 330 17.66 -3.87 -19.27
CA THR A 330 17.58 -4.04 -17.81
C THR A 330 16.13 -4.16 -17.33
N ALA A 331 15.19 -3.41 -17.92
CA ALA A 331 13.77 -3.50 -17.57
C ALA A 331 13.19 -4.89 -17.86
N TYR A 332 13.54 -5.50 -19.01
CA TYR A 332 13.18 -6.88 -19.32
C TYR A 332 13.85 -7.87 -18.36
N ALA A 333 15.15 -7.70 -18.10
CA ALA A 333 15.88 -8.57 -17.16
C ALA A 333 15.24 -8.56 -15.76
N PHE A 334 14.94 -7.38 -15.21
CA PHE A 334 14.26 -7.26 -13.92
C PHE A 334 12.84 -7.83 -13.93
N THR A 335 12.14 -7.77 -15.06
CA THR A 335 10.80 -8.38 -15.18
C THR A 335 10.89 -9.89 -14.98
N PHE A 336 11.79 -10.56 -15.71
CA PHE A 336 11.95 -12.02 -15.60
C PHE A 336 12.53 -12.44 -14.25
N VAL A 337 13.49 -11.69 -13.70
CA VAL A 337 14.03 -11.95 -12.36
C VAL A 337 12.94 -11.77 -11.28
N GLY A 338 12.10 -10.74 -11.39
CA GLY A 338 10.98 -10.52 -10.48
C GLY A 338 9.97 -11.68 -10.50
N GLN A 339 9.63 -12.19 -11.69
CA GLN A 339 8.79 -13.38 -11.84
C GLN A 339 9.41 -14.61 -11.18
N TYR A 340 10.71 -14.85 -11.42
CA TYR A 340 11.46 -15.94 -10.80
C TYR A 340 11.45 -15.83 -9.27
N MET A 341 11.71 -14.64 -8.72
CA MET A 341 11.72 -14.41 -7.27
C MET A 341 10.35 -14.62 -6.64
N LYS A 342 9.27 -14.14 -7.28
CA LYS A 342 7.90 -14.38 -6.82
C LYS A 342 7.57 -15.86 -6.75
N ASN A 343 7.91 -16.62 -7.80
CA ASN A 343 7.68 -18.07 -7.83
C ASN A 343 8.50 -18.80 -6.76
N THR A 344 9.76 -18.39 -6.57
CA THR A 344 10.65 -18.94 -5.53
C THR A 344 10.10 -18.68 -4.13
N TYR A 345 9.62 -17.46 -3.86
CA TYR A 345 9.01 -17.11 -2.58
C TYR A 345 7.76 -17.95 -2.29
N ASN A 346 6.86 -18.10 -3.27
CA ASN A 346 5.64 -18.89 -3.10
C ASN A 346 5.94 -20.36 -2.80
N ARG A 347 6.93 -20.95 -3.50
CA ARG A 347 7.40 -22.31 -3.23
C ARG A 347 7.89 -22.47 -1.80
N ILE A 348 8.83 -21.61 -1.38
CA ILE A 348 9.47 -21.70 -0.06
C ILE A 348 8.48 -21.42 1.08
N THR A 349 7.50 -20.56 0.85
CA THR A 349 6.39 -20.35 1.81
C THR A 349 5.54 -21.62 1.95
N GLY A 350 5.33 -22.35 0.86
CA GLY A 350 4.71 -23.68 0.87
C GLY A 350 5.48 -24.67 1.75
N ASP A 351 6.80 -24.74 1.55
CA ASP A 351 7.71 -25.61 2.31
C ASP A 351 7.66 -25.29 3.83
N ILE A 352 7.72 -23.99 4.18
CA ILE A 352 7.62 -23.51 5.57
C ILE A 352 6.30 -23.94 6.23
N ASN A 353 5.18 -23.86 5.51
CA ASN A 353 3.88 -24.27 6.03
C ASN A 353 3.80 -25.79 6.27
N GLN A 354 4.65 -26.57 5.62
CA GLN A 354 4.80 -28.02 5.84
C GLN A 354 5.87 -28.35 6.89
N GLY A 355 6.53 -27.34 7.47
CA GLY A 355 7.57 -27.51 8.48
C GLY A 355 8.98 -27.74 7.90
N ASP A 356 9.17 -27.56 6.59
CA ASP A 356 10.50 -27.58 5.99
C ASP A 356 11.12 -26.17 5.98
N PHE A 357 12.26 -26.06 6.65
CA PHE A 357 13.00 -24.81 6.83
C PHE A 357 14.36 -24.81 6.11
N SER A 358 14.66 -25.85 5.32
CA SER A 358 15.98 -26.08 4.70
C SER A 358 16.38 -24.98 3.71
N GLN A 359 15.41 -24.43 2.98
CA GLN A 359 15.60 -23.45 1.90
C GLN A 359 15.59 -21.98 2.37
N LEU A 360 15.26 -21.71 3.64
CA LEU A 360 15.23 -20.35 4.23
C LEU A 360 16.56 -19.56 4.11
N PRO A 361 17.76 -20.17 4.20
CA PRO A 361 19.01 -19.44 4.04
C PRO A 361 19.20 -18.83 2.64
N GLU A 362 18.71 -19.48 1.59
CA GLU A 362 18.95 -19.11 0.19
C GLU A 362 18.20 -17.84 -0.23
N VAL A 363 17.01 -17.59 0.35
CA VAL A 363 16.16 -16.43 0.00
C VAL A 363 16.61 -15.12 0.64
N ARG A 364 17.60 -15.17 1.54
CA ARG A 364 18.11 -13.99 2.24
C ARG A 364 19.36 -13.38 1.58
N GLY A 365 19.97 -14.12 0.63
CA GLY A 365 21.23 -13.78 -0.05
C GLY A 365 21.20 -12.42 -0.74
#